data_AF-A0A0M0BRM8-F1
#
_entry.id   AF-A0A0M0BRM8-F1
#
_cell.length_a   1.000
_cell.length_b   1.000
_cell.length_c   1.000
_cell.angle_alpha   90.00
_cell.angle_beta   90.00
_cell.angle_gamma   90.00
#
_symmetry.space_group_name_H-M   'P 1'
#
loop_
_entity.id
_entity.type
_entity.pdbx_description
1 polymer ?
#
loop_
_entity_poly.entity_id
_entity_poly.type
_entity_poly.pdbx_seq_one_letter_code
_entity_poly.pdbx_strand_id
1 'polypeptide(L)'
;MNEKASGQKSGTLVLPGERLGVIEEFIPDSGTYVKEGVIYSKIVGRALMDLLSKRVSVYPLIHGSPVPKVSAIVIGQVGNAQSDNVLVRIFKI
;
A
#
# COMPACT_ATOMS: atom_id res chain seq x y z
N MET A 1 0.08 -30.98 4.44
CA MET A 1 1.13 -30.07 4.94
C MET A 1 0.45 -28.98 5.76
N ASN A 2 0.79 -28.87 7.05
CA ASN A 2 0.22 -27.88 7.96
C ASN A 2 0.94 -26.55 7.75
N GLU A 3 0.32 -25.60 7.05
CA GLU A 3 0.79 -24.23 7.07
C GLU A 3 0.31 -23.58 8.37
N LYS A 4 1.24 -23.43 9.31
CA LYS A 4 1.04 -22.68 10.55
C LYS A 4 0.49 -21.31 10.19
N ALA A 5 -0.75 -21.05 10.60
CA ALA A 5 -1.25 -19.69 10.75
C ALA A 5 -0.40 -19.02 11.84
N SER A 6 0.73 -18.43 11.44
CA SER A 6 1.43 -17.47 12.30
C SER A 6 0.41 -16.35 12.53
N GLY A 7 -0.09 -16.21 13.76
CA GLY A 7 -0.86 -15.04 14.15
C GLY A 7 0.01 -13.82 13.90
N GLN A 8 -0.14 -13.20 12.73
CA GLN A 8 0.71 -12.10 12.31
C GLN A 8 0.33 -10.91 13.17
N LYS A 9 1.20 -10.62 14.13
CA LYS A 9 1.09 -9.43 14.95
C LYS A 9 1.34 -8.22 14.05
N SER A 10 0.54 -7.18 14.23
CA SER A 10 0.78 -5.88 13.63
C SER A 10 2.22 -5.41 13.90
N GLY A 11 2.89 -4.84 12.89
CA GLY A 11 4.27 -4.39 12.92
C GLY A 11 5.31 -5.40 12.41
N THR A 12 4.91 -6.61 12.05
CA THR A 12 5.83 -7.64 11.53
C THR A 12 6.28 -7.30 10.11
N LEU A 13 7.57 -7.54 9.83
CA LEU A 13 8.12 -7.45 8.47
C LEU A 13 7.52 -8.55 7.59
N VAL A 14 7.03 -8.18 6.42
CA VAL A 14 6.45 -9.09 5.44
C VAL A 14 7.06 -8.93 4.05
N LEU A 15 7.06 -10.02 3.31
CA LEU A 15 7.54 -10.11 1.92
C LEU A 15 6.38 -10.26 0.93
N PRO A 16 6.54 -9.86 -0.35
CA PRO A 16 5.56 -10.10 -1.38
C PRO A 16 5.20 -11.59 -1.49
N GLY A 17 3.92 -11.91 -1.50
CA GLY A 17 3.40 -13.27 -1.54
C GLY A 17 3.19 -13.91 -0.16
N GLU A 18 3.57 -13.26 0.93
CA GLU A 18 3.25 -13.76 2.27
C GLU A 18 1.76 -13.62 2.59
N ARG A 19 1.19 -14.65 3.21
CA ARG A 19 -0.21 -14.70 3.62
C ARG A 19 -0.43 -13.83 4.85
N LEU A 20 -1.37 -12.89 4.76
CA LEU A 20 -1.75 -11.97 5.83
C LEU A 20 -3.05 -12.40 6.51
N GLY A 21 -4.01 -12.94 5.76
CA GLY A 21 -5.31 -13.30 6.30
C GLY A 21 -6.28 -13.77 5.24
N VAL A 22 -7.57 -13.81 5.57
CA VAL A 22 -8.65 -14.13 4.63
C VAL A 22 -9.69 -13.03 4.63
N ILE A 23 -10.42 -12.91 3.52
CA ILE A 23 -11.38 -11.82 3.31
C ILE A 23 -12.60 -11.90 4.24
N GLU A 24 -12.87 -13.06 4.83
CA GLU A 24 -13.91 -13.27 5.85
C GLU A 24 -13.56 -12.61 7.19
N GLU A 25 -12.26 -12.49 7.49
CA GLU A 25 -11.76 -11.90 8.72
C GLU A 25 -11.42 -10.41 8.54
N PHE A 26 -10.87 -10.06 7.38
CA PHE A 26 -10.27 -8.76 7.13
C PHE A 26 -10.62 -8.18 5.77
N ILE A 27 -10.65 -6.86 5.70
CA ILE A 27 -10.76 -6.05 4.50
C ILE A 27 -9.34 -5.73 4.01
N PRO A 28 -8.96 -6.16 2.79
CA PRO A 28 -7.66 -5.83 2.21
C PRO A 28 -7.55 -4.33 1.93
N ASP A 29 -6.39 -3.75 2.23
CA ASP A 29 -6.09 -2.34 2.02
C ASP A 29 -4.69 -2.18 1.37
N SER A 30 -4.11 -0.98 1.42
CA SER A 30 -2.85 -0.62 0.78
C SER A 30 -1.74 -1.65 0.99
N GLY A 31 -0.99 -1.95 -0.08
CA GLY A 31 0.11 -2.91 -0.04
C GLY A 31 -0.31 -4.38 -0.01
N THR A 32 -1.59 -4.71 -0.22
CA THR A 32 -2.10 -6.10 -0.26
C THR A 32 -2.77 -6.43 -1.60
N TYR A 33 -2.99 -7.72 -1.86
CA TYR A 33 -3.84 -8.22 -2.95
C TYR A 33 -4.59 -9.48 -2.49
N VAL A 34 -5.67 -9.82 -3.18
CA VAL A 34 -6.47 -11.02 -2.89
C VAL A 34 -6.26 -12.05 -3.98
N LYS A 35 -6.05 -13.31 -3.59
CA LYS A 35 -6.08 -14.46 -4.48
C LYS A 35 -6.80 -15.60 -3.78
N GLU A 36 -7.83 -16.15 -4.43
CA GLU A 36 -8.60 -17.30 -3.90
C GLU A 36 -9.13 -17.08 -2.47
N GLY A 37 -9.60 -15.87 -2.17
CA GLY A 37 -10.14 -15.50 -0.84
C GLY A 37 -9.06 -15.23 0.23
N VAL A 38 -7.79 -15.45 -0.09
CA VAL A 38 -6.66 -15.19 0.82
C VAL A 38 -6.03 -13.84 0.48
N ILE A 39 -5.75 -13.06 1.52
CA ILE A 39 -5.07 -11.77 1.44
C ILE A 39 -3.57 -12.02 1.54
N TYR A 40 -2.83 -11.52 0.56
CA TYR A 40 -1.38 -11.62 0.47
C TYR A 40 -0.73 -10.24 0.46
N SER A 41 0.50 -10.17 0.92
CA SER A 41 1.31 -8.97 0.78
C SER A 41 1.71 -8.75 -0.68
N LYS A 42 1.54 -7.54 -1.18
CA LYS A 42 1.97 -7.12 -2.53
C LYS A 42 3.40 -6.57 -2.54
N ILE A 43 3.89 -6.08 -1.41
CA ILE A 43 5.13 -5.31 -1.30
C ILE A 43 5.95 -5.76 -0.09
N VAL A 44 7.25 -5.45 -0.07
CA VAL A 44 8.07 -5.60 1.14
C VAL A 44 7.72 -4.47 2.11
N GLY A 45 7.36 -4.78 3.35
CA GLY A 45 6.91 -3.77 4.29
C GLY A 45 6.57 -4.27 5.69
N ARG A 46 5.96 -3.42 6.51
CA ARG A 46 5.37 -3.81 7.81
C ARG A 46 3.88 -4.00 7.67
N ALA A 47 3.38 -5.16 8.07
CA ALA A 47 1.94 -5.42 8.10
C ALA A 47 1.28 -4.68 9.27
N LEU A 48 0.23 -3.92 9.00
CA LEU A 48 -0.66 -3.33 9.99
C LEU A 48 -1.99 -4.07 9.94
N MET A 49 -2.30 -4.79 11.02
CA MET A 49 -3.60 -5.41 11.22
C MET A 49 -4.41 -4.56 12.20
N ASP A 50 -5.39 -3.83 11.68
CA ASP A 50 -6.34 -3.07 12.49
C ASP A 50 -7.55 -3.95 12.79
N LEU A 51 -7.63 -4.42 14.04
CA LEU A 51 -8.71 -5.28 14.51
C LEU A 51 -10.04 -4.54 14.71
N LEU A 52 -10.00 -3.22 14.93
CA LEU A 52 -11.20 -2.39 15.11
C LEU A 52 -11.90 -2.16 13.77
N SER A 53 -11.15 -1.74 12.76
CA SER A 53 -11.69 -1.54 11.40
C SER A 53 -11.68 -2.80 10.55
N LYS A 54 -11.12 -3.90 11.09
CA LYS A 54 -10.86 -5.16 10.39
C LYS A 54 -10.10 -4.95 9.09
N ARG A 55 -9.13 -4.04 9.04
CA ARG A 55 -8.31 -3.78 7.84
C ARG A 55 -6.93 -4.37 7.95
N VAL A 56 -6.41 -4.83 6.83
CA VAL A 56 -5.02 -5.32 6.70
C VAL A 56 -4.33 -4.53 5.61
N SER A 57 -3.24 -3.84 5.99
CA SER A 57 -2.39 -3.07 5.09
C SER A 57 -0.93 -3.43 5.29
N VAL A 58 -0.10 -3.16 4.28
CA VAL A 58 1.35 -3.31 4.35
C VAL A 58 1.97 -1.97 3.97
N TYR A 59 2.71 -1.38 4.91
CA TYR A 59 3.42 -0.12 4.71
C TYR A 59 4.85 -0.41 4.24
N PRO A 60 5.30 0.18 3.11
CA PRO A 60 6.65 -0.04 2.63
C PRO A 60 7.69 0.47 3.64
N LEU A 61 8.78 -0.27 3.78
CA LEU A 61 9.93 0.17 4.59
C LEU A 61 10.73 1.29 3.92
N ILE A 62 10.63 1.40 2.60
CA ILE A 62 11.29 2.44 1.81
C ILE A 62 10.27 3.52 1.43
N HIS A 63 10.66 4.78 1.55
CA HIS A 63 9.88 5.88 1.00
C HIS A 63 9.94 5.76 -0.54
N GLY A 64 8.87 5.25 -1.15
CA GLY A 64 8.69 5.26 -2.59
C GLY A 64 8.51 6.68 -3.12
N SER A 65 8.43 6.83 -4.45
CA SER A 65 8.07 8.12 -5.05
C SER A 65 6.73 8.58 -4.45
N PRO A 66 6.67 9.79 -3.87
CA PRO A 66 5.43 10.28 -3.31
C PRO A 66 4.37 10.39 -4.42
N VAL A 67 3.17 9.88 -4.13
CA VAL A 67 2.02 9.98 -5.03
C VAL A 67 1.16 11.13 -4.49
N PRO A 68 0.88 12.17 -5.30
CA PRO A 68 0.11 13.32 -4.83
C PRO A 68 -1.32 12.88 -4.57
N LYS A 69 -1.88 13.31 -3.43
CA LYS A 69 -3.28 13.12 -3.09
C LYS A 69 -4.08 14.35 -3.50
N VAL A 70 -5.39 14.17 -3.72
CA VAL A 70 -6.30 15.31 -3.90
C VAL A 70 -6.11 16.28 -2.73
N SER A 71 -6.04 17.58 -3.04
CA SER A 71 -5.71 18.69 -2.13
C SER A 71 -4.24 18.82 -1.65
N ALA A 72 -3.32 18.00 -2.14
CA ALA A 72 -1.89 18.20 -1.86
C ALA A 72 -1.32 19.42 -2.60
N ILE A 73 -0.43 20.17 -1.93
CA ILE A 73 0.37 21.23 -2.54
C ILE A 73 1.62 20.58 -3.13
N VAL A 74 1.92 20.84 -4.40
CA VAL A 74 3.08 20.26 -5.08
C VAL A 74 4.02 21.33 -5.60
N ILE A 75 5.31 21.02 -5.66
CA ILE A 75 6.33 21.84 -6.30
C ILE A 75 6.81 21.09 -7.54
N GLY A 76 6.75 21.77 -8.69
CA GLY A 76 7.10 21.20 -9.97
C GLY A 76 7.65 22.23 -10.94
N GLN A 77 8.29 21.73 -12.00
CA GLN A 77 8.85 22.54 -13.08
C GLN A 77 7.92 22.46 -14.30
N VAL A 78 7.60 23.61 -14.90
CA VAL A 78 6.84 23.66 -16.15
C VAL A 78 7.71 23.10 -17.28
N GLY A 79 7.22 22.05 -17.94
CA GLY A 79 7.89 21.42 -19.08
C GLY A 79 7.39 21.92 -20.42
N ASN A 80 6.07 22.03 -20.58
CA ASN A 80 5.44 22.51 -21.82
C ASN A 80 4.16 23.28 -21.49
N ALA A 81 3.87 24.34 -22.24
CA ALA A 81 2.65 25.12 -22.14
C ALA A 81 1.97 25.17 -23.51
N GLN A 82 0.70 24.78 -23.54
CA GLN A 82 -0.20 24.87 -24.69
C GLN A 82 -1.29 25.90 -24.38
N SER A 83 -2.14 26.20 -25.37
CA SER A 83 -3.19 27.21 -25.25
C SER A 83 -4.20 26.94 -24.14
N ASP A 84 -4.45 25.66 -23.81
CA ASP A 84 -5.47 25.22 -22.87
C ASP A 84 -4.90 24.48 -21.65
N ASN A 85 -3.64 24.05 -21.68
CA ASN A 85 -3.05 23.22 -20.63
C ASN A 85 -1.55 23.45 -20.46
N VAL A 86 -1.04 23.13 -19.27
CA VAL A 86 0.39 23.18 -18.96
C VAL A 86 0.82 21.85 -18.35
N LEU A 87 1.87 21.26 -18.90
CA LEU A 87 2.47 20.03 -18.38
C LEU A 87 3.54 20.40 -17.35
N VAL A 88 3.32 19.99 -16.10
CA VAL A 88 4.20 20.27 -14.97
C VAL A 88 4.84 18.96 -14.47
N ARG A 89 6.18 18.93 -14.40
CA ARG A 89 6.94 17.83 -13.80
C ARG A 89 7.07 18.04 -12.30
N ILE A 90 6.35 17.24 -11.51
CA ILE A 90 6.40 17.28 -10.05
C ILE A 90 7.71 16.64 -9.56
N PHE A 91 8.41 17.30 -8.64
CA PHE A 91 9.60 16.75 -7.97
C PHE A 91 9.52 16.81 -6.44
N LYS A 92 8.52 17.51 -5.89
CA LYS A 92 8.22 17.52 -4.45
C LYS A 92 6.73 17.67 -4.21
N ILE A 93 6.24 16.98 -3.18
CA ILE A 93 4.86 16.96 -2.69
C ILE A 93 4.92 17.25 -1.19
#